data_AF-A0A2A6BJB6-F1
#
_entry.id   AF-A0A2A6BJB6-F1
#
_cell.length_a   1.000
_cell.length_b   1.000
_cell.length_c   1.000
_cell.angle_alpha   90.00
_cell.angle_beta   90.00
_cell.angle_gamma   90.00
#
_symmetry.space_group_name_H-M   'P 1'
#
loop_
_entity.id
_entity.type
_entity.pdbx_description
1 polymer ?
#
loop_
_entity_poly.entity_id
_entity_poly.type
_entity_poly.pdbx_seq_one_letter_code
_entity_poly.pdbx_strand_id
1 'polypeptide(L)'
;MFCCIVEKRDKETLLPLIEENIAPGSRIISDGWKSYFDIGQLPSGYHHDVVNHTKYFKDPVSGAHTNTIEGLWALLKQPLKAAHGRHRTTLDASMFEFQFRSRFAGQDLFYILLGFITQQYDVTESEISDLAGYNAPEPKAAKKRKARDEESQGNSDNEDDF
;
A
#
# COMPACT_ATOMS: atom_id res chain seq x y z
N MET A 1 6.93 -6.79 -3.53
CA MET A 1 5.56 -6.41 -3.95
C MET A 1 5.69 -5.21 -4.86
N PHE A 2 4.88 -5.15 -5.91
CA PHE A 2 4.74 -3.98 -6.78
C PHE A 2 3.30 -3.47 -6.69
N CYS A 3 3.12 -2.16 -6.57
CA CYS A 3 1.84 -1.50 -6.78
C CYS A 3 2.04 -0.06 -7.30
N CYS A 4 1.16 0.39 -8.17
CA CYS A 4 1.22 1.71 -8.80
C CYS A 4 -0.17 2.35 -8.82
N ILE A 5 -0.20 3.69 -8.87
CA ILE A 5 -1.44 4.45 -9.02
C ILE A 5 -1.69 4.65 -10.50
N VAL A 6 -2.91 4.36 -10.93
CA VAL A 6 -3.38 4.54 -12.30
C VAL A 6 -4.57 5.49 -12.30
N GLU A 7 -4.62 6.38 -13.29
CA GLU A 7 -5.74 7.31 -13.45
C GLU A 7 -7.01 6.60 -13.92
N LYS A 8 -6.84 5.65 -14.85
CA LYS A 8 -7.91 4.86 -15.45
C LYS A 8 -7.73 3.39 -15.13
N ARG A 9 -8.85 2.74 -14.83
CA ARG A 9 -8.92 1.30 -14.56
C ARG A 9 -9.57 0.63 -15.77
N ASP A 10 -8.82 0.51 -16.85
CA ASP A 10 -9.24 -0.12 -18.10
C ASP A 10 -8.18 -1.11 -18.62
N LYS A 11 -8.51 -1.80 -19.71
CA LYS A 11 -7.64 -2.82 -20.32
C LYS A 11 -6.40 -2.15 -20.93
N GLU A 12 -6.60 -1.01 -21.56
CA GLU A 12 -5.59 -0.23 -22.28
C GLU A 12 -4.48 0.25 -21.34
N THR A 13 -4.82 0.55 -20.08
CA THR A 13 -3.83 0.88 -19.03
C THR A 13 -3.22 -0.39 -18.43
N LEU A 14 -4.01 -1.44 -18.21
CA LEU A 14 -3.59 -2.63 -17.48
C LEU A 14 -2.61 -3.53 -18.26
N LEU A 15 -2.89 -3.82 -19.53
CA LEU A 15 -2.11 -4.81 -20.28
C LEU A 15 -0.63 -4.38 -20.47
N PRO A 16 -0.31 -3.11 -20.80
CA PRO A 16 1.07 -2.67 -20.87
C PRO A 16 1.79 -2.81 -19.51
N LEU A 17 1.11 -2.50 -18.41
CA LEU A 17 1.68 -2.63 -17.06
C LEU A 17 2.01 -4.08 -16.72
N ILE A 18 1.22 -5.05 -17.20
CA ILE A 18 1.51 -6.47 -17.05
C ILE A 18 2.78 -6.83 -17.82
N GLU A 19 2.90 -6.42 -19.08
CA GLU A 19 4.08 -6.74 -19.91
C GLU A 19 5.37 -6.08 -19.40
N GLU A 20 5.28 -4.88 -18.85
CA GLU A 20 6.43 -4.16 -18.29
C GLU A 20 6.92 -4.77 -16.95
N ASN A 21 6.00 -5.25 -16.11
CA ASN A 21 6.31 -5.59 -14.72
C ASN A 21 6.29 -7.11 -14.42
N ILE A 22 5.79 -7.94 -15.33
CA ILE A 22 5.68 -9.39 -15.14
C ILE A 22 6.47 -10.11 -16.23
N ALA A 23 7.41 -10.97 -15.80
CA ALA A 23 8.24 -11.73 -16.71
C ALA A 23 7.39 -12.55 -17.72
N PRO A 24 7.74 -12.55 -19.02
CA PRO A 24 7.04 -13.35 -20.04
C PRO A 24 6.92 -14.84 -19.66
N GLY A 25 5.83 -15.49 -20.08
CA GLY A 25 5.55 -16.89 -19.75
C GLY A 25 5.08 -17.14 -18.31
N SER A 26 5.00 -16.10 -17.46
CA SER A 26 4.55 -16.26 -16.07
C SER A 26 3.09 -16.71 -15.96
N ARG A 27 2.79 -17.37 -14.84
CA ARG A 27 1.42 -17.67 -14.43
C ARG A 27 0.83 -16.48 -13.68
N ILE A 28 -0.31 -15.98 -14.15
CA ILE A 28 -1.06 -14.88 -13.56
C ILE A 28 -2.39 -15.42 -13.03
N ILE A 29 -2.73 -15.11 -11.78
CA ILE A 29 -4.00 -15.48 -11.16
C ILE A 29 -4.76 -14.20 -10.83
N SER A 30 -5.99 -14.06 -11.31
CA SER A 30 -6.85 -12.90 -11.04
C SER A 30 -8.30 -13.30 -10.77
N ASP A 31 -9.11 -12.34 -10.34
CA ASP A 31 -10.56 -12.47 -10.39
C ASP A 31 -11.09 -12.40 -11.84
N GLY A 32 -12.41 -12.54 -11.99
CA GLY A 32 -13.10 -12.52 -13.29
C GLY A 32 -13.43 -11.14 -13.87
N TRP A 33 -12.72 -10.07 -13.52
CA TRP A 33 -12.98 -8.75 -14.13
C TRP A 33 -12.66 -8.74 -15.64
N LYS A 34 -13.55 -8.14 -16.45
CA LYS A 34 -13.54 -8.21 -17.92
C LYS A 34 -12.20 -7.80 -18.56
N SER A 35 -11.50 -6.82 -17.99
CA SER A 35 -10.23 -6.35 -18.53
C SER A 35 -9.08 -7.36 -18.40
N TYR A 36 -9.24 -8.41 -17.59
CA TYR A 36 -8.24 -9.46 -17.43
C TYR A 36 -8.29 -10.54 -18.52
N PHE A 37 -9.39 -10.66 -19.27
CA PHE A 37 -9.62 -11.78 -20.21
C PHE A 37 -8.60 -11.86 -21.34
N ASP A 38 -7.95 -10.75 -21.67
CA ASP A 38 -7.00 -10.68 -22.78
C ASP A 38 -5.54 -10.93 -22.36
N ILE A 39 -5.29 -11.17 -21.06
CA ILE A 39 -3.94 -11.47 -20.55
C ILE A 39 -3.35 -12.71 -21.24
N GLY A 40 -4.12 -13.78 -21.37
CA GLY A 40 -3.68 -15.01 -22.03
C GLY A 40 -3.48 -14.88 -23.54
N GLN A 41 -3.93 -13.77 -24.14
CA GLN A 41 -3.77 -13.49 -25.57
C GLN A 41 -2.56 -12.58 -25.85
N LEU A 42 -1.87 -12.10 -24.81
CA LEU A 42 -0.67 -11.29 -24.96
C LEU A 42 0.46 -12.09 -25.63
N PRO A 43 1.27 -11.46 -26.51
CA PRO A 43 2.36 -12.12 -27.21
C PRO A 43 3.44 -12.66 -26.26
N SER A 44 3.51 -12.10 -25.05
CA SER A 44 4.39 -12.52 -23.96
C SER A 44 4.05 -13.91 -23.37
N GLY A 45 2.96 -14.56 -23.80
CA GLY A 45 2.70 -15.98 -23.53
C GLY A 45 2.29 -16.33 -22.10
N TYR A 46 1.57 -15.43 -21.42
CA TYR A 46 1.14 -15.65 -20.04
C TYR A 46 0.14 -16.79 -19.89
N HIS A 47 0.26 -17.55 -18.80
CA HIS A 47 -0.75 -18.51 -18.38
C HIS A 47 -1.71 -17.83 -17.40
N HIS A 48 -2.95 -17.60 -17.82
CA HIS A 48 -3.93 -16.86 -17.01
C HIS A 48 -4.98 -17.78 -16.40
N ASP A 49 -5.01 -17.84 -15.07
CA ASP A 49 -6.05 -18.52 -14.31
C ASP A 49 -7.02 -17.51 -13.69
N VAL A 50 -8.31 -17.75 -13.90
CA VAL A 50 -9.39 -16.89 -13.43
C VAL A 50 -10.12 -17.55 -12.27
N VAL A 51 -10.13 -16.87 -11.13
CA VAL A 51 -10.88 -17.30 -9.94
C VAL A 51 -12.31 -16.77 -10.04
N ASN A 52 -13.27 -17.69 -10.09
CA ASN A 52 -14.69 -17.36 -10.06
C ASN A 52 -15.21 -17.36 -8.61
N HIS A 53 -15.20 -16.17 -7.98
CA HIS A 53 -15.67 -15.98 -6.61
C HIS A 53 -17.15 -16.30 -6.37
N THR A 54 -17.97 -16.32 -7.43
CA THR A 54 -19.38 -16.71 -7.30
C THR A 54 -19.55 -18.22 -7.12
N LYS A 55 -18.54 -19.01 -7.50
CA LYS A 55 -18.58 -20.48 -7.43
C LYS A 55 -17.70 -21.04 -6.32
N TYR A 56 -16.46 -20.55 -6.21
CA TYR A 56 -15.46 -21.13 -5.32
C TYR A 56 -14.55 -20.06 -4.71
N PHE A 57 -14.14 -20.26 -3.46
CA PHE A 57 -13.12 -19.43 -2.79
C PHE A 57 -11.69 -19.78 -3.23
N LYS A 58 -11.49 -21.03 -3.63
CA LYS A 58 -10.27 -21.56 -4.22
C LYS A 58 -10.71 -22.51 -5.33
N ASP A 59 -10.16 -22.35 -6.52
CA ASP A 59 -10.47 -23.24 -7.64
C ASP A 59 -10.07 -24.68 -7.27
N PRO A 60 -11.00 -25.65 -7.33
CA PRO A 60 -10.74 -27.01 -6.84
C PRO A 60 -9.81 -27.82 -7.77
N VAL A 61 -9.63 -27.41 -9.03
CA VAL A 61 -8.83 -28.14 -10.02
C VAL A 61 -7.41 -27.57 -10.09
N SER A 62 -7.28 -26.26 -10.27
CA SER A 62 -6.00 -25.56 -10.40
C SER A 62 -5.42 -25.12 -9.05
N GLY A 63 -6.23 -25.12 -7.98
CA GLY A 63 -5.86 -24.58 -6.68
C GLY A 63 -5.71 -23.05 -6.65
N ALA A 64 -6.08 -22.35 -7.73
CA ALA A 64 -5.94 -20.90 -7.84
C ALA A 64 -6.83 -20.15 -6.83
N HIS A 65 -6.29 -19.10 -6.21
CA HIS A 65 -7.03 -18.20 -5.32
C HIS A 65 -6.37 -16.81 -5.28
N THR A 66 -7.13 -15.79 -4.93
CA THR A 66 -6.68 -14.39 -4.80
C THR A 66 -6.56 -13.92 -3.34
N ASN A 67 -6.81 -14.81 -2.36
CA ASN A 67 -6.83 -14.46 -0.93
C ASN A 67 -5.58 -13.72 -0.44
N THR A 68 -4.40 -14.14 -0.91
CA THR A 68 -3.13 -13.52 -0.53
C THR A 68 -3.07 -12.07 -0.98
N ILE A 69 -3.48 -11.77 -2.22
CA ILE A 69 -3.45 -10.40 -2.73
C ILE A 69 -4.57 -9.56 -2.10
N GLU A 70 -5.73 -10.15 -1.81
CA GLU A 70 -6.83 -9.48 -1.08
C GLU A 70 -6.42 -9.07 0.34
N GLY A 71 -5.77 -9.97 1.09
CA GLY A 71 -5.23 -9.68 2.42
C GLY A 71 -4.18 -8.57 2.37
N LEU A 72 -3.31 -8.59 1.36
CA LEU A 72 -2.30 -7.56 1.15
C LEU A 72 -2.93 -6.18 0.85
N TRP A 73 -3.99 -6.15 0.03
CA TRP A 73 -4.77 -4.93 -0.19
C TRP A 73 -5.46 -4.42 1.07
N ALA A 74 -5.93 -5.33 1.94
CA ALA A 74 -6.51 -4.94 3.22
C ALA A 74 -5.47 -4.24 4.11
N LEU A 75 -4.25 -4.80 4.20
CA LEU A 75 -3.14 -4.19 4.93
C LEU A 75 -2.74 -2.82 4.37
N LEU A 76 -2.62 -2.69 3.04
CA LEU A 76 -2.32 -1.41 2.40
C LEU A 76 -3.38 -0.34 2.71
N LYS A 77 -4.66 -0.73 2.71
CA LYS A 77 -5.79 0.20 2.92
C LYS A 77 -6.04 0.51 4.40
N GLN A 78 -5.54 -0.30 5.33
CA GLN A 78 -5.83 -0.14 6.76
C GLN A 78 -5.39 1.23 7.32
N PRO A 79 -4.16 1.74 7.08
CA PRO A 79 -3.77 3.08 7.53
C PRO A 79 -4.61 4.19 6.91
N LEU A 80 -5.00 4.03 5.65
CA LEU A 80 -5.85 4.99 4.93
C LEU A 80 -7.26 5.07 5.55
N LYS A 81 -7.82 3.91 5.92
CA LYS A 81 -9.12 3.82 6.60
C LYS A 81 -9.05 4.41 8.01
N ALA A 82 -8.01 4.10 8.77
CA ALA A 82 -7.80 4.63 10.12
C ALA A 82 -7.66 6.16 10.15
N ALA A 83 -7.18 6.76 9.06
CA ALA A 83 -7.10 8.20 8.88
C ALA A 83 -8.42 8.85 8.40
N HIS A 84 -9.54 8.12 8.37
CA HIS A 84 -10.83 8.55 7.80
C HIS A 84 -10.75 8.94 6.30
N GLY A 85 -9.85 8.31 5.56
CA GLY A 85 -9.53 8.66 4.19
C GLY A 85 -8.50 9.79 4.14
N ARG A 86 -7.55 9.69 3.19
CA ARG A 86 -6.61 10.76 2.91
C ARG A 86 -6.91 11.39 1.56
N HIS A 87 -6.52 12.65 1.40
CA HIS A 87 -6.60 13.31 0.10
C HIS A 87 -5.77 12.54 -0.93
N ARG A 88 -6.25 12.46 -2.19
CA ARG A 88 -5.65 11.64 -3.25
C ARG A 88 -4.17 11.95 -3.49
N THR A 89 -3.75 13.20 -3.27
CA THR A 89 -2.36 13.65 -3.40
C THR A 89 -1.39 12.98 -2.42
N THR A 90 -1.89 12.32 -1.39
CA THR A 90 -1.05 11.62 -0.39
C THR A 90 -1.03 10.11 -0.60
N LEU A 91 -1.78 9.60 -1.59
CA LEU A 91 -1.83 8.17 -1.89
C LEU A 91 -0.47 7.67 -2.42
N ASP A 92 0.21 8.46 -3.24
CA ASP A 92 1.55 8.12 -3.75
C ASP A 92 2.54 7.87 -2.61
N ALA A 93 2.64 8.81 -1.67
CA ALA A 93 3.50 8.68 -0.50
C ALA A 93 3.12 7.46 0.36
N SER A 94 1.82 7.22 0.53
CA SER A 94 1.32 6.08 1.32
C SER A 94 1.64 4.74 0.67
N MET A 95 1.51 4.65 -0.66
CA MET A 95 1.86 3.45 -1.43
C MET A 95 3.36 3.22 -1.47
N PHE A 96 4.15 4.29 -1.64
CA PHE A 96 5.60 4.21 -1.58
C PHE A 96 6.06 3.70 -0.21
N GLU A 97 5.55 4.28 0.88
CA GLU A 97 5.88 3.85 2.24
C GLU A 97 5.57 2.37 2.44
N PHE A 98 4.40 1.91 1.99
CA PHE A 98 4.02 0.50 2.10
C PHE A 98 4.95 -0.42 1.31
N GLN A 99 5.29 -0.07 0.07
CA GLN A 99 6.23 -0.83 -0.75
C GLN A 99 7.63 -0.86 -0.13
N PHE A 100 8.10 0.29 0.36
CA PHE A 100 9.39 0.43 1.03
C PHE A 100 9.47 -0.45 2.28
N ARG A 101 8.48 -0.34 3.18
CA ARG A 101 8.39 -1.18 4.38
C ARG A 101 8.31 -2.67 4.04
N SER A 102 7.56 -3.04 3.01
CA SER A 102 7.43 -4.43 2.57
C SER A 102 8.73 -4.98 1.98
N ARG A 103 9.47 -4.15 1.23
CA ARG A 103 10.73 -4.53 0.57
C ARG A 103 11.90 -4.70 1.54
N PHE A 104 11.89 -3.94 2.63
CA PHE A 104 12.95 -3.90 3.64
C PHE A 104 12.45 -4.37 5.02
N ALA A 105 11.42 -5.22 5.03
CA ALA A 105 10.87 -5.78 6.26
C ALA A 105 11.97 -6.49 7.09
N GLY A 106 12.00 -6.20 8.39
CA GLY A 106 13.00 -6.74 9.32
C GLY A 106 14.35 -6.02 9.32
N GLN A 107 14.51 -4.95 8.53
CA GLN A 107 15.73 -4.13 8.51
C GLN A 107 15.48 -2.76 9.14
N ASP A 108 16.56 -2.05 9.45
CA ASP A 108 16.47 -0.66 9.92
C ASP A 108 16.20 0.29 8.75
N LEU A 109 14.93 0.67 8.63
CA LEU A 109 14.43 1.54 7.58
C LEU A 109 15.07 2.92 7.57
N PHE A 110 15.52 3.42 8.73
CA PHE A 110 16.15 4.73 8.84
C PHE A 110 17.51 4.73 8.14
N TYR A 111 18.36 3.74 8.41
CA TYR A 111 19.66 3.64 7.74
C TYR A 111 19.54 3.34 6.25
N ILE A 112 18.54 2.56 5.84
CA ILE A 112 18.28 2.30 4.42
C ILE A 112 17.86 3.59 3.71
N LEU A 113 16.94 4.36 4.30
CA LEU A 113 16.54 5.65 3.76
C LEU A 113 17.72 6.61 3.68
N LEU A 114 18.54 6.67 4.73
CA LEU A 114 19.74 7.51 4.74
C LEU A 114 20.72 7.10 3.63
N GLY A 115 20.93 5.79 3.44
CA GLY A 115 21.74 5.27 2.34
C GLY A 115 21.26 5.74 0.96
N PHE A 116 19.94 5.72 0.72
CA PHE A 116 19.38 6.25 -0.52
C PHE A 116 19.59 7.75 -0.67
N ILE A 117 19.40 8.52 0.41
CA ILE A 117 19.64 9.98 0.39
C ILE A 117 21.11 10.26 0.05
N THR A 118 22.06 9.57 0.68
CA THR A 118 23.50 9.76 0.42
C THR A 118 23.94 9.34 -0.97
N GLN A 119 23.20 8.46 -1.65
CA GLN A 119 23.47 8.11 -3.04
C GLN A 119 22.87 9.11 -4.03
N GLN A 120 21.73 9.70 -3.68
CA GLN A 120 21.00 10.64 -4.53
C GLN A 120 21.59 12.05 -4.46
N TYR A 121 22.10 12.42 -3.30
CA TYR A 121 22.74 13.70 -3.04
C TYR A 121 24.18 13.41 -2.67
N ASP A 122 25.14 13.90 -3.48
CA ASP A 122 26.57 13.88 -3.14
C ASP A 122 26.80 14.78 -1.93
N VAL A 123 26.53 14.27 -0.73
CA VAL A 123 26.74 15.01 0.50
C VAL A 123 28.24 15.13 0.72
N THR A 124 28.77 16.33 0.52
CA THR A 124 30.20 16.62 0.71
C THR A 124 30.51 16.86 2.19
N GLU A 125 31.74 16.57 2.63
CA GLU A 125 32.15 16.82 4.03
C GLU A 125 31.94 18.29 4.47
N SER A 126 32.00 19.24 3.53
CA SER A 126 31.72 20.66 3.80
C SER A 126 30.27 20.91 4.23
N GLU A 127 29.29 20.21 3.65
CA GLU A 127 27.87 20.40 3.98
C GLU A 127 27.50 19.74 5.32
N ILE A 128 28.21 18.67 5.69
CA ILE A 128 28.07 18.00 7.00
C ILE A 128 28.62 18.90 8.11
N SER A 129 29.72 19.62 7.85
CA SER A 129 30.30 20.59 8.79
C SER A 129 29.33 21.74 9.13
N ASP A 130 28.57 22.22 8.15
CA ASP A 130 27.57 23.29 8.37
C ASP A 130 26.36 22.80 9.19
N LEU A 131 26.03 21.51 9.11
CA LEU A 131 24.99 20.87 9.92
C LEU A 131 25.45 20.54 11.35
N ALA A 132 26.75 20.39 11.61
CA ALA A 132 27.27 20.13 12.95
C ALA A 132 27.02 21.30 13.93
N GLY A 133 26.70 22.50 13.42
CA GLY A 133 26.23 23.66 14.19
C GLY A 133 24.72 23.69 14.45
N TYR A 134 23.95 22.74 13.93
CA TYR A 134 22.50 22.70 14.10
C TYR A 134 22.12 22.20 15.50
N ASN A 135 21.78 23.12 16.39
CA ASN A 135 21.09 22.78 17.63
C ASN A 135 19.61 22.51 17.32
N ALA A 136 19.22 21.24 17.39
CA ALA A 136 17.82 20.86 17.28
C ALA A 136 17.01 21.62 18.36
N PRO A 137 15.92 22.31 17.99
CA PRO A 137 15.09 23.01 18.97
C PRO A 137 14.56 22.01 20.00
N GLU A 138 14.65 22.36 21.28
CA GLU A 138 14.18 21.49 22.35
C GLU A 138 12.73 21.04 22.08
N PRO A 139 12.42 19.75 22.30
CA PRO A 139 11.07 19.25 22.09
C PRO A 139 10.12 20.05 22.96
N LYS A 140 9.21 20.79 22.33
CA LYS A 140 8.18 21.57 23.03
C LYS A 140 7.42 20.61 23.95
N ALA A 141 7.44 20.91 25.26
CA ALA A 141 6.79 20.11 26.28
C ALA A 141 5.37 19.73 25.82
N ALA A 142 5.09 18.43 25.78
CA ALA A 142 3.76 17.94 25.46
C ALA A 142 2.77 18.56 26.43
N LYS A 143 1.83 19.37 25.91
CA LYS A 143 0.70 19.87 26.70
C LYS A 143 -0.01 18.65 27.28
N LYS A 144 0.11 18.44 28.58
CA LYS A 144 -0.70 17.46 29.32
C LYS A 144 -2.15 17.74 28.98
N ARG A 145 -2.80 16.81 28.28
CA ARG A 145 -4.25 16.83 28.10
C ARG A 145 -4.86 16.75 29.49
N LYS A 146 -5.61 17.77 29.87
CA LYS A 146 -6.44 17.76 31.09
C LYS A 146 -7.40 16.57 30.96
N ALA A 147 -7.38 15.67 31.94
CA ALA A 147 -8.41 14.64 32.05
C ALA A 147 -9.76 15.36 32.13
N ARG A 148 -10.70 14.95 31.28
CA ARG A 148 -12.09 15.40 31.35
C ARG A 148 -12.73 14.49 32.39
N ASP A 149 -13.09 15.08 33.52
CA ASP A 149 -13.79 14.41 34.60
C ASP A 149 -15.09 13.78 34.07
N GLU A 150 -15.28 12.51 34.41
CA GLU A 150 -16.52 11.77 34.23
C GLU A 150 -17.55 12.36 35.19
N GLU A 151 -18.51 13.10 34.65
CA GLU A 151 -19.75 13.41 35.36
C GLU A 151 -20.86 12.60 34.72
N SER A 152 -21.18 11.49 35.38
CA SER A 152 -22.35 10.68 35.11
C SER A 152 -23.61 11.48 35.42
N GLN A 153 -24.33 11.89 34.39
CA GLN A 153 -25.77 12.10 34.50
C GLN A 153 -26.45 11.23 33.45
N GLY A 154 -27.14 10.21 33.96
CA GLY A 154 -28.03 9.42 33.16
C GLY A 154 -29.19 10.27 32.65
N ASN A 155 -29.61 9.98 31.43
CA ASN A 155 -31.02 10.01 31.09
C ASN A 155 -31.29 8.92 30.06
N SER A 156 -32.38 8.20 30.30
CA SER A 156 -32.93 7.16 29.45
C SER A 156 -33.49 7.74 28.15
N ASP A 157 -33.53 6.92 27.10
CA ASP A 157 -34.73 6.63 26.29
C ASP A 157 -34.37 6.28 24.82
N ASN A 158 -34.71 5.03 24.48
CA ASN A 158 -35.44 4.58 23.28
C ASN A 158 -34.78 4.44 21.89
N GLU A 159 -35.09 3.25 21.35
CA GLU A 159 -35.48 2.89 19.97
C GLU A 159 -34.39 2.52 18.94
N ASP A 160 -34.31 1.21 18.69
CA ASP A 160 -34.60 0.54 17.41
C ASP A 160 -34.06 1.18 16.12
N ASP A 161 -33.13 0.52 15.42
CA ASP A 161 -33.43 -0.44 14.35
C ASP A 161 -32.16 -0.81 13.55
N PHE A 162 -32.28 -1.95 12.87
CA PHE A 162 -31.33 -2.75 12.07
C PHE A 162 -30.23 -2.04 11.24
#